data_AF-A0A6A4XD18-F1
#
_entry.id   AF-A0A6A4XD18-F1
#
_cell.length_a   1.000
_cell.length_b   1.000
_cell.length_c   1.000
_cell.angle_alpha   90.00
_cell.angle_beta   90.00
_cell.angle_gamma   90.00
#
_symmetry.space_group_name_H-M   'P 1'
#
loop_
_entity.id
_entity.type
_entity.pdbx_description
1 polymer ?
#
loop_
_entity_poly.entity_id
_entity_poly.type
_entity_poly.pdbx_seq_one_letter_code
_entity_poly.pdbx_strand_id
1 'polypeptide(L)'
;MFGLILCFVYRFHIQEFNVNALLRCIFPYHDTNIFARAVQLLQIQDETDRWHWLQPLQDPGVPLSKGALSARCADNPAFMKFLCVMNKKLVQVHGGRSGALEAPVALFAGVLCLALQRTETVTERQVALLAPHVLRCVRSPLTQLRAAGYLLAGQLSRRAGLSAELTARLLTALVEGVDGPLAAEAVAALAVVVHTQAVARLPAGALQLLTASPAPLTGALDRLPGGVSLLPLVSCLLRTCLLEAAGGDSTAAAMATAVAASARIESTSEQQLLIRLPM
;
A
#
# COMPACT_ATOMS: atom_id res chain seq x y z
N MET A 1 11.99 25.41 9.10
CA MET A 1 12.03 24.74 7.78
C MET A 1 11.55 25.66 6.65
N PHE A 2 10.50 26.47 6.84
CA PHE A 2 9.95 27.40 5.84
C PHE A 2 10.86 28.57 5.40
N GLY A 3 11.62 29.17 6.32
CA GLY A 3 12.57 30.24 5.97
C GLY A 3 13.72 29.76 5.07
N LEU A 4 14.08 28.47 5.13
CA LEU A 4 15.11 27.90 4.27
C LEU A 4 14.62 27.70 2.83
N ILE A 5 13.36 27.29 2.63
CA ILE A 5 12.79 27.09 1.29
C ILE A 5 12.67 28.43 0.56
N LEU A 6 12.18 29.48 1.25
CA LEU A 6 12.15 30.84 0.69
C LEU A 6 13.56 31.38 0.41
N CYS A 7 14.53 31.19 1.31
CA CYS A 7 15.92 31.55 1.04
C CYS A 7 16.50 30.80 -0.17
N PHE A 8 16.19 29.52 -0.34
CA PHE A 8 16.68 28.72 -1.47
C PHE A 8 16.06 29.13 -2.81
N VAL A 9 14.79 29.53 -2.81
CA VAL A 9 14.09 30.03 -4.01
C VAL A 9 14.55 31.44 -4.37
N TYR A 10 14.68 32.33 -3.38
CA TYR A 10 14.97 33.75 -3.61
C TYR A 10 16.47 34.08 -3.70
N ARG A 11 17.36 33.26 -3.12
CA ARG A 11 18.80 33.52 -3.04
C ARG A 11 19.67 32.56 -3.86
N PHE A 12 19.18 31.38 -4.22
CA PHE A 12 19.95 30.34 -4.93
C PHE A 12 19.35 29.89 -6.26
N HIS A 13 18.25 30.48 -6.72
CA HIS A 13 17.61 30.13 -8.00
C HIS A 13 17.42 28.63 -8.23
N ILE A 14 17.12 27.86 -7.18
CA ILE A 14 17.00 26.39 -7.27
C ILE A 14 15.86 25.94 -8.20
N GLN A 15 14.88 26.82 -8.45
CA GLN A 15 13.83 26.66 -9.46
C GLN A 15 14.37 26.57 -10.90
N GLU A 16 15.59 27.03 -11.18
CA GLU A 16 16.20 26.96 -12.52
C GLU A 16 17.06 25.70 -12.70
N PHE A 17 17.58 25.10 -11.62
CA PHE A 17 18.57 24.00 -11.70
C PHE A 17 18.12 22.67 -11.06
N ASN A 18 17.10 22.67 -10.19
CA ASN A 18 16.67 21.47 -9.46
C ASN A 18 15.15 21.42 -9.19
N VAL A 19 14.32 21.75 -10.19
CA VAL A 19 12.84 21.67 -10.15
C VAL A 19 12.35 20.34 -9.57
N ASN A 20 13.00 19.23 -9.93
CA ASN A 20 12.67 17.89 -9.41
C ASN A 20 12.83 17.75 -7.89
N ALA A 21 13.79 18.43 -7.28
CA ALA A 21 14.01 18.38 -5.83
C ALA A 21 12.97 19.24 -5.10
N LEU A 22 12.70 20.44 -5.62
CA LEU A 22 11.68 21.34 -5.09
C LEU A 22 10.29 20.67 -5.13
N LEU A 23 9.93 20.09 -6.28
CA LEU A 23 8.67 19.38 -6.45
C LEU A 23 8.50 18.22 -5.46
N ARG A 24 9.57 17.45 -5.18
CA ARG A 24 9.52 16.38 -4.16
C ARG A 24 9.16 16.90 -2.77
N CYS A 25 9.52 18.14 -2.45
CA CYS A 25 9.22 18.75 -1.15
C CYS A 25 7.79 19.29 -1.07
N ILE A 26 7.25 19.82 -2.18
CA ILE A 26 5.95 20.49 -2.17
C ILE A 26 4.78 19.59 -2.55
N PHE A 27 4.99 18.52 -3.33
CA PHE A 27 3.92 17.60 -3.75
C PHE A 27 3.09 17.01 -2.60
N PRO A 28 3.66 16.65 -1.43
CA PRO A 28 2.87 16.23 -0.27
C PRO A 28 1.76 17.22 0.13
N TYR A 29 1.91 18.50 -0.21
CA TYR A 29 1.01 19.61 0.12
C TYR A 29 0.25 20.13 -1.11
N HIS A 30 0.04 19.29 -2.12
CA HIS A 30 -0.61 19.62 -3.41
C HIS A 30 -1.93 20.38 -3.32
N ASP A 31 -2.70 20.14 -2.27
CA ASP A 31 -4.02 20.72 -1.99
C ASP A 31 -3.96 22.04 -1.22
N THR A 32 -2.76 22.54 -0.93
CA THR A 32 -2.56 23.81 -0.20
C THR A 32 -2.20 24.97 -1.13
N ASN A 33 -2.48 26.19 -0.67
CA ASN A 33 -2.04 27.41 -1.37
C ASN A 33 -0.51 27.51 -1.48
N ILE A 34 0.23 26.87 -0.58
CA ILE A 34 1.70 26.85 -0.62
C ILE A 34 2.18 26.16 -1.90
N PHE A 35 1.57 25.04 -2.26
CA PHE A 35 1.87 24.34 -3.51
C PHE A 35 1.56 25.23 -4.72
N ALA A 36 0.37 25.84 -4.75
CA ALA A 36 -0.03 26.69 -5.86
C ALA A 36 0.95 27.87 -6.06
N ARG A 37 1.34 28.56 -4.98
CA ARG A 37 2.35 29.63 -5.03
C ARG A 37 3.72 29.13 -5.46
N ALA A 38 4.14 27.95 -5.01
CA ALA A 38 5.42 27.39 -5.44
C ALA A 38 5.42 27.04 -6.92
N VAL A 39 4.32 26.51 -7.46
CA VAL A 39 4.17 26.21 -8.90
C VAL A 39 4.18 27.49 -9.74
N GLN A 40 3.57 28.58 -9.27
CA GLN A 40 3.63 29.90 -9.93
C GLN A 40 5.05 30.44 -10.12
N LEU A 41 5.98 30.07 -9.23
CA LEU A 41 7.37 30.52 -9.28
C LEU A 41 8.26 29.62 -10.16
N LEU A 42 7.76 28.48 -10.64
CA LEU A 42 8.51 27.58 -11.51
C LEU A 42 8.54 28.13 -12.95
N GLN A 43 9.68 27.99 -13.62
CA GLN A 43 9.79 28.31 -15.05
C GLN A 43 9.39 27.08 -15.87
N ILE A 44 8.08 26.93 -16.15
CA ILE A 44 7.51 25.79 -16.90
C ILE A 44 6.93 26.32 -18.22
N GLN A 45 7.80 26.83 -19.09
CA GLN A 45 7.37 27.41 -20.37
C GLN A 45 7.45 26.39 -21.52
N ASP A 46 8.43 25.48 -21.47
CA ASP A 46 8.65 24.50 -22.52
C ASP A 46 7.61 23.36 -22.48
N GLU A 47 6.94 23.10 -23.61
CA GLU A 47 6.00 21.98 -23.77
C GLU A 47 6.68 20.60 -23.61
N THR A 48 7.99 20.55 -23.84
CA THR A 48 8.79 19.33 -23.67
C THR A 48 9.16 19.05 -22.21
N ASP A 49 8.93 20.00 -21.29
CA ASP A 49 9.19 19.77 -19.88
C ASP A 49 8.23 18.71 -19.34
N ARG A 50 8.78 17.72 -18.62
CA ARG A 50 8.02 16.69 -17.91
C ARG A 50 6.99 17.28 -16.92
N TRP A 51 7.19 18.53 -16.48
CA TRP A 51 6.33 19.25 -15.56
C TRP A 51 5.35 20.22 -16.25
N HIS A 52 5.37 20.30 -17.59
CA HIS A 52 4.50 21.17 -18.38
C HIS A 52 3.01 21.04 -18.05
N TRP A 53 2.56 19.84 -17.67
CA TRP A 53 1.18 19.61 -17.24
C TRP A 53 0.74 20.41 -15.99
N LEU A 54 1.66 21.05 -15.26
CA LEU A 54 1.37 21.97 -14.15
C LEU A 54 1.18 23.42 -14.60
N GLN A 55 1.56 23.78 -15.83
CA GLN A 55 1.47 25.14 -16.39
C GLN A 55 0.04 25.73 -16.29
N PRO A 56 -1.05 24.98 -16.52
CA PRO A 56 -2.42 25.49 -16.33
C PRO A 56 -2.76 25.93 -14.90
N LEU A 57 -1.95 25.56 -13.90
CA LEU A 57 -2.14 25.97 -12.50
C LEU A 57 -1.45 27.29 -12.17
N GLN A 58 -0.54 27.77 -13.03
CA GLN A 58 0.26 28.97 -12.77
C GLN A 58 -0.61 30.24 -12.77
N ASP A 59 -1.40 30.47 -13.81
CA ASP A 59 -2.24 31.68 -13.88
C ASP A 59 -3.31 31.74 -12.77
N PRO A 60 -4.14 30.69 -12.57
CA PRO A 60 -5.20 30.74 -11.56
C PRO A 60 -4.68 30.64 -10.11
N GLY A 61 -3.49 30.08 -9.90
CA GLY A 61 -2.93 29.91 -8.54
C GLY A 61 -3.77 29.01 -7.66
N VAL A 62 -4.44 28.01 -8.24
CA VAL A 62 -5.32 27.07 -7.52
C VAL A 62 -4.54 25.81 -7.09
N PRO A 63 -4.89 25.23 -5.93
CA PRO A 63 -4.31 23.96 -5.52
C PRO A 63 -4.65 22.82 -6.48
N LEU A 64 -3.77 21.83 -6.53
CA LEU A 64 -3.95 20.66 -7.37
C LEU A 64 -4.80 19.62 -6.64
N SER A 65 -5.87 19.14 -7.28
CA SER A 65 -6.72 18.12 -6.69
C SER A 65 -6.05 16.74 -6.69
N LYS A 66 -6.34 15.93 -5.67
CA LYS A 66 -5.92 14.51 -5.61
C LYS A 66 -6.41 13.71 -6.83
N GLY A 67 -7.59 14.05 -7.34
CA GLY A 67 -8.15 13.45 -8.56
C GLY A 67 -7.28 13.70 -9.79
N ALA A 68 -6.87 14.96 -10.02
CA ALA A 68 -5.98 15.31 -11.13
C ALA A 68 -4.60 14.64 -11.00
N LEU A 69 -4.03 14.58 -9.78
CA LEU A 69 -2.80 13.83 -9.53
C LEU A 69 -2.92 12.34 -9.87
N SER A 70 -4.03 11.71 -9.46
CA SER A 70 -4.25 10.30 -9.74
C SER A 70 -4.47 10.01 -11.21
N ALA A 71 -5.15 10.89 -11.95
CA ALA A 71 -5.25 10.81 -13.42
C ALA A 71 -3.86 10.88 -14.06
N ARG A 72 -3.06 11.90 -13.70
CA ARG A 72 -1.70 12.04 -14.22
C ARG A 72 -0.82 10.83 -13.89
N CYS A 73 -0.99 10.24 -12.71
CA CYS A 73 -0.26 9.05 -12.30
C CYS A 73 -0.71 7.78 -13.05
N ALA A 74 -1.98 7.68 -13.42
CA ALA A 74 -2.49 6.58 -14.24
C ALA A 74 -1.93 6.66 -15.68
N ASP A 75 -1.92 7.86 -16.25
CA ASP A 75 -1.55 8.08 -17.66
C ASP A 75 -0.03 8.15 -17.89
N ASN A 76 0.74 8.56 -16.87
CA ASN A 76 2.18 8.79 -17.01
C ASN A 76 3.03 7.91 -16.08
N PRO A 77 3.63 6.81 -16.59
CA PRO A 77 4.52 5.94 -15.82
C PRO A 77 5.76 6.65 -15.26
N ALA A 78 6.26 7.72 -15.91
CA ALA A 78 7.40 8.48 -15.40
C ALA A 78 7.02 9.30 -14.15
N PHE A 79 5.78 9.77 -14.06
CA PHE A 79 5.26 10.40 -12.84
C PHE A 79 5.03 9.37 -11.73
N MET A 80 4.49 8.19 -12.05
CA MET A 80 4.39 7.07 -11.11
C MET A 80 5.75 6.69 -10.51
N LYS A 81 6.79 6.56 -11.37
CA LYS A 81 8.18 6.33 -10.94
C LYS A 81 8.70 7.47 -10.06
N PHE A 82 8.38 8.71 -10.40
CA PHE A 82 8.78 9.87 -9.60
C PHE A 82 8.23 9.79 -8.17
N LEU A 83 6.95 9.45 -7.98
CA LEU A 83 6.33 9.29 -6.66
C LEU A 83 7.00 8.17 -5.85
N CYS A 84 7.28 7.03 -6.48
CA CYS A 84 7.98 5.92 -5.83
C CYS A 84 9.38 6.30 -5.35
N VAL A 85 10.16 7.00 -6.21
CA VAL A 85 11.50 7.48 -5.85
C VAL A 85 11.43 8.58 -4.79
N MET A 86 10.42 9.45 -4.85
CA MET A 86 10.19 10.51 -3.86
C MET A 86 9.97 9.91 -2.48
N ASN A 87 9.04 8.97 -2.36
CA ASN A 87 8.77 8.29 -1.11
C ASN A 87 10.03 7.56 -0.60
N LYS A 88 10.78 6.88 -1.48
CA LYS A 88 12.06 6.24 -1.10
C LYS A 88 13.07 7.23 -0.51
N LYS A 89 13.28 8.37 -1.16
CA LYS A 89 14.24 9.38 -0.70
C LYS A 89 13.83 10.03 0.61
N LEU A 90 12.56 10.40 0.76
CA LEU A 90 12.06 11.03 1.99
C LEU A 90 12.21 10.11 3.19
N VAL A 91 11.93 8.82 3.01
CA VAL A 91 12.10 7.81 4.06
C VAL A 91 13.58 7.65 4.45
N GLN A 92 14.49 7.67 3.48
CA GLN A 92 15.94 7.62 3.74
C GLN A 92 16.44 8.84 4.51
N VAL A 93 15.92 10.04 4.20
CA VAL A 93 16.36 11.29 4.83
C VAL A 93 15.78 11.46 6.23
N HIS A 94 14.51 11.12 6.44
CA HIS A 94 13.81 11.39 7.69
C HIS A 94 13.91 10.27 8.73
N GLY A 95 14.48 9.11 8.38
CA GLY A 95 14.97 8.12 9.35
C GLY A 95 13.98 7.72 10.45
N GLY A 96 12.69 7.59 10.12
CA GLY A 96 11.64 7.20 11.07
C GLY A 96 10.99 8.34 11.87
N ARG A 97 11.34 9.61 11.61
CA ARG A 97 10.60 10.77 12.14
C ARG A 97 9.18 10.80 11.57
N SER A 98 8.23 10.24 12.31
CA SER A 98 6.87 9.94 11.83
C SER A 98 6.12 11.16 11.28
N GLY A 99 6.18 12.32 11.94
CA GLY A 99 5.44 13.52 11.48
C GLY A 99 5.89 14.07 10.13
N ALA A 100 7.18 13.93 9.77
CA ALA A 100 7.69 14.41 8.48
C ALA A 100 7.32 13.48 7.31
N LEU A 101 6.96 12.23 7.60
CA LEU A 101 6.65 11.20 6.61
C LEU A 101 5.15 11.01 6.39
N GLU A 102 4.31 11.52 7.28
CA GLU A 102 2.86 11.35 7.21
C GLU A 102 2.26 11.84 5.89
N ALA A 103 2.41 13.13 5.56
CA ALA A 103 1.88 13.69 4.32
C ALA A 103 2.48 13.03 3.05
N PRO A 104 3.82 12.82 2.95
CA PRO A 104 4.39 12.11 1.80
C PRO A 104 3.90 10.67 1.62
N VAL A 105 3.76 9.90 2.70
CA VAL A 105 3.31 8.50 2.66
C VAL A 105 1.82 8.45 2.31
N ALA A 106 1.01 9.34 2.90
CA ALA A 106 -0.42 9.45 2.58
C ALA A 106 -0.65 9.83 1.11
N LEU A 107 0.11 10.80 0.58
CA LEU A 107 0.09 11.15 -0.84
C LEU A 107 0.48 9.93 -1.68
N PHE A 108 1.61 9.29 -1.38
CA PHE A 108 2.14 8.15 -2.13
C PHE A 108 1.12 7.01 -2.20
N ALA A 109 0.59 6.56 -1.06
CA ALA A 109 -0.39 5.48 -1.01
C ALA A 109 -1.70 5.89 -1.68
N GLY A 110 -2.21 7.08 -1.35
CA GLY A 110 -3.51 7.55 -1.84
C GLY A 110 -3.53 7.78 -3.34
N VAL A 111 -2.51 8.43 -3.91
CA VAL A 111 -2.44 8.72 -5.34
C VAL A 111 -2.23 7.43 -6.13
N LEU A 112 -1.35 6.53 -5.70
CA LEU A 112 -1.13 5.25 -6.39
C LEU A 112 -2.36 4.34 -6.34
N CYS A 113 -3.04 4.24 -5.20
CA CYS A 113 -4.26 3.45 -5.10
C CYS A 113 -5.32 3.97 -6.07
N LEU A 114 -5.56 5.28 -6.09
CA LEU A 114 -6.53 5.90 -7.01
C LEU A 114 -6.10 5.77 -8.47
N ALA A 115 -4.81 5.90 -8.77
CA ALA A 115 -4.28 5.73 -10.12
C ALA A 115 -4.56 4.31 -10.63
N LEU A 116 -4.22 3.29 -9.83
CA LEU A 116 -4.48 1.88 -10.16
C LEU A 116 -5.98 1.56 -10.30
N GLN A 117 -6.85 2.25 -9.57
CA GLN A 117 -8.31 2.13 -9.73
C GLN A 117 -8.79 2.70 -11.05
N ARG A 118 -8.20 3.81 -11.51
CA ARG A 118 -8.56 4.50 -12.75
C ARG A 118 -8.00 3.82 -13.99
N THR A 119 -6.82 3.22 -13.90
CA THR A 119 -6.21 2.51 -15.02
C THR A 119 -7.09 1.32 -15.41
N GLU A 120 -7.57 1.28 -16.66
CA GLU A 120 -8.42 0.20 -17.17
C GLU A 120 -7.73 -1.17 -17.08
N THR A 121 -6.49 -1.25 -17.59
CA THR A 121 -5.65 -2.44 -17.55
C THR A 121 -4.26 -2.09 -17.02
N VAL A 122 -3.87 -2.70 -15.90
CA VAL A 122 -2.54 -2.49 -15.33
C VAL A 122 -1.53 -3.32 -16.11
N THR A 123 -0.59 -2.64 -16.75
CA THR A 123 0.43 -3.28 -17.60
C THR A 123 1.50 -3.99 -16.77
N GLU A 124 2.13 -5.02 -17.33
CA GLU A 124 3.25 -5.72 -16.69
C GLU A 124 4.42 -4.76 -16.35
N ARG A 125 4.66 -3.74 -17.18
CA ARG A 125 5.65 -2.69 -16.92
C ARG A 125 5.32 -1.88 -15.66
N GLN A 126 4.05 -1.55 -15.43
CA GLN A 126 3.61 -0.87 -14.21
C GLN A 126 3.73 -1.80 -13.00
N VAL A 127 3.40 -3.09 -13.13
CA VAL A 127 3.61 -4.07 -12.06
C VAL A 127 5.10 -4.18 -11.72
N ALA A 128 5.98 -4.34 -12.70
CA ALA A 128 7.43 -4.42 -12.51
C ALA A 128 8.01 -3.14 -11.87
N LEU A 129 7.44 -1.97 -12.21
CA LEU A 129 7.80 -0.70 -11.57
C LEU A 129 7.37 -0.67 -10.09
N LEU A 130 6.14 -1.05 -9.78
CA LEU A 130 5.54 -0.90 -8.45
C LEU A 130 5.94 -2.00 -7.46
N ALA A 131 6.01 -3.25 -7.91
CA ALA A 131 6.28 -4.43 -7.09
C ALA A 131 7.45 -4.28 -6.10
N PRO A 132 8.67 -3.84 -6.51
CA PRO A 132 9.78 -3.69 -5.58
C PRO A 132 9.53 -2.59 -4.54
N HIS A 133 8.76 -1.55 -4.88
CA HIS A 133 8.40 -0.49 -3.94
C HIS A 133 7.35 -0.96 -2.94
N VAL A 134 6.33 -1.71 -3.39
CA VAL A 134 5.29 -2.29 -2.55
C VAL A 134 5.89 -3.27 -1.55
N LEU A 135 6.68 -4.25 -2.01
CA LEU A 135 7.35 -5.23 -1.14
C LEU A 135 8.22 -4.57 -0.06
N ARG A 136 8.93 -3.49 -0.42
CA ARG A 136 9.73 -2.71 0.53
C ARG A 136 8.86 -1.99 1.57
N CYS A 137 7.68 -1.50 1.19
CA CYS A 137 6.77 -0.85 2.13
C CYS A 137 6.17 -1.87 3.10
N VAL A 138 5.72 -3.03 2.59
CA VAL A 138 5.18 -4.15 3.38
C VAL A 138 6.17 -4.60 4.47
N ARG A 139 7.46 -4.72 4.12
CA ARG A 139 8.52 -5.10 5.07
C ARG A 139 9.12 -3.94 5.87
N SER A 140 8.60 -2.72 5.71
CA SER A 140 9.19 -1.56 6.37
C SER A 140 9.02 -1.67 7.90
N PRO A 141 10.03 -1.28 8.71
CA PRO A 141 9.87 -1.18 10.16
C PRO A 141 8.96 -0.02 10.57
N LEU A 142 8.68 0.92 9.66
CA LEU A 142 7.87 2.10 9.93
C LEU A 142 6.38 1.79 9.73
N THR A 143 5.60 1.90 10.81
CA THR A 143 4.16 1.58 10.84
C THR A 143 3.37 2.26 9.71
N GLN A 144 3.59 3.56 9.48
CA GLN A 144 2.89 4.32 8.43
C GLN A 144 3.22 3.79 7.01
N LEU A 145 4.47 3.44 6.74
CA LEU A 145 4.85 2.84 5.45
C LEU A 145 4.34 1.42 5.30
N ARG A 146 4.30 0.66 6.39
CA ARG A 146 3.78 -0.70 6.41
C ARG A 146 2.29 -0.73 6.07
N ALA A 147 1.50 0.13 6.71
CA ALA A 147 0.08 0.34 6.38
C ALA A 147 -0.12 0.73 4.90
N ALA A 148 0.68 1.67 4.39
CA ALA A 148 0.67 2.03 2.97
C ALA A 148 1.02 0.83 2.06
N GLY A 149 1.98 0.00 2.48
CA GLY A 149 2.36 -1.23 1.79
C GLY A 149 1.22 -2.23 1.69
N TYR A 150 0.49 -2.46 2.78
CA TYR A 150 -0.68 -3.35 2.83
C TYR A 150 -1.80 -2.89 1.89
N LEU A 151 -2.13 -1.59 1.91
CA LEU A 151 -3.11 -1.01 1.00
C LEU A 151 -2.71 -1.17 -0.47
N LEU A 152 -1.45 -0.86 -0.80
CA LEU A 152 -0.96 -0.96 -2.17
C LEU A 152 -0.84 -2.42 -2.64
N ALA A 153 -0.47 -3.35 -1.77
CA ALA A 153 -0.44 -4.78 -2.08
C ALA A 153 -1.84 -5.28 -2.46
N GLY A 154 -2.84 -5.02 -1.61
CA GLY A 154 -4.22 -5.40 -1.90
C GLY A 154 -4.75 -4.71 -3.17
N GLN A 155 -4.42 -3.44 -3.39
CA GLN A 155 -4.86 -2.72 -4.58
C GLN A 155 -4.20 -3.24 -5.86
N LEU A 156 -2.91 -3.56 -5.83
CA LEU A 156 -2.18 -4.11 -6.97
C LEU A 156 -2.70 -5.50 -7.34
N SER A 157 -2.91 -6.37 -6.34
CA SER A 157 -3.49 -7.70 -6.54
C SER A 157 -4.94 -7.67 -7.04
N ARG A 158 -5.72 -6.63 -6.73
CA ARG A 158 -7.06 -6.46 -7.31
C ARG A 158 -7.06 -6.03 -8.77
N ARG A 159 -6.03 -5.31 -9.21
CA ARG A 159 -6.01 -4.64 -10.52
C ARG A 159 -5.10 -5.30 -11.54
N ALA A 160 -4.26 -6.24 -11.12
CA ALA A 160 -3.34 -6.99 -11.98
C ALA A 160 -3.29 -8.47 -11.60
N GLY A 161 -3.20 -9.34 -12.61
CA GLY A 161 -2.77 -10.72 -12.40
C GLY A 161 -1.26 -10.73 -12.13
N LEU A 162 -0.86 -11.14 -10.92
CA LEU A 162 0.54 -11.16 -10.53
C LEU A 162 1.17 -12.50 -10.87
N SER A 163 2.48 -12.51 -11.14
CA SER A 163 3.20 -13.78 -11.32
C SER A 163 3.18 -14.59 -10.03
N ALA A 164 3.21 -15.92 -10.15
CA ALA A 164 3.22 -16.82 -8.99
C ALA A 164 4.38 -16.51 -8.02
N GLU A 165 5.55 -16.14 -8.55
CA GLU A 165 6.71 -15.73 -7.76
C GLU A 165 6.44 -14.44 -6.97
N LEU A 166 5.88 -13.41 -7.62
CA LEU A 166 5.58 -12.14 -6.95
C LEU A 166 4.49 -12.34 -5.88
N THR A 167 3.45 -13.11 -6.19
CA THR A 167 2.40 -13.47 -5.25
C THR A 167 2.97 -14.20 -4.03
N ALA A 168 3.81 -15.22 -4.23
CA ALA A 168 4.47 -15.92 -3.13
C ALA A 168 5.31 -14.96 -2.26
N ARG A 169 6.10 -14.09 -2.88
CA ARG A 169 6.91 -13.09 -2.15
C ARG A 169 6.07 -12.10 -1.36
N LEU A 170 4.92 -11.67 -1.90
CA LEU A 170 3.97 -10.79 -1.21
C LEU A 170 3.30 -11.50 -0.04
N LEU A 171 2.83 -12.73 -0.23
CA LEU A 171 2.19 -13.52 0.83
C LEU A 171 3.14 -13.74 2.00
N THR A 172 4.39 -14.16 1.74
CA THR A 172 5.40 -14.31 2.80
C THR A 172 5.67 -12.98 3.51
N ALA A 173 5.81 -11.88 2.78
CA ALA A 173 6.02 -10.56 3.38
C ALA A 173 4.83 -10.06 4.22
N LEU A 174 3.60 -10.42 3.86
CA LEU A 174 2.40 -10.07 4.64
C LEU A 174 2.32 -10.91 5.92
N VAL A 175 2.65 -12.21 5.83
CA VAL A 175 2.69 -13.11 6.99
C VAL A 175 3.76 -12.68 8.00
N GLU A 176 4.95 -12.27 7.56
CA GLU A 176 5.97 -11.64 8.41
C GLU A 176 5.43 -10.43 9.21
N GLY A 177 4.37 -9.79 8.72
CA GLY A 177 3.73 -8.64 9.34
C GLY A 177 2.65 -8.96 10.39
N VAL A 178 2.19 -10.21 10.48
CA VAL A 178 1.10 -10.65 11.37
C VAL A 178 1.50 -10.56 12.84
N ASP A 179 2.79 -10.68 13.16
CA ASP A 179 3.29 -10.53 14.53
C ASP A 179 3.51 -9.04 14.92
N GLY A 180 3.19 -8.12 14.03
CA GLY A 180 3.44 -6.69 14.19
C GLY A 180 2.28 -5.89 14.81
N PRO A 181 2.47 -4.57 15.01
CA PRO A 181 1.43 -3.68 15.55
C PRO A 181 0.21 -3.53 14.63
N LEU A 182 0.33 -3.91 13.36
CA LEU A 182 -0.72 -3.84 12.34
C LEU A 182 -1.16 -5.24 11.91
N ALA A 183 -1.25 -6.17 12.86
CA ALA A 183 -1.58 -7.57 12.61
C ALA A 183 -2.92 -7.72 11.87
N ALA A 184 -3.96 -7.00 12.32
CA ALA A 184 -5.28 -7.05 11.69
C ALA A 184 -5.22 -6.55 10.23
N GLU A 185 -4.54 -5.44 9.97
CA GLU A 185 -4.38 -4.90 8.63
C GLU A 185 -3.54 -5.81 7.72
N ALA A 186 -2.53 -6.49 8.29
CA ALA A 186 -1.73 -7.48 7.58
C ALA A 186 -2.60 -8.68 7.15
N VAL A 187 -3.43 -9.21 8.06
CA VAL A 187 -4.36 -10.32 7.76
C VAL A 187 -5.44 -9.88 6.77
N ALA A 188 -5.97 -8.65 6.88
CA ALA A 188 -6.90 -8.11 5.90
C ALA A 188 -6.28 -8.03 4.50
N ALA A 189 -5.05 -7.52 4.40
CA ALA A 189 -4.33 -7.48 3.13
C ALA A 189 -4.03 -8.89 2.60
N LEU A 190 -3.64 -9.82 3.48
CA LEU A 190 -3.44 -11.23 3.13
C LEU A 190 -4.72 -11.85 2.55
N ALA A 191 -5.88 -11.62 3.18
CA ALA A 191 -7.17 -12.10 2.69
C ALA A 191 -7.50 -11.55 1.30
N VAL A 192 -7.28 -10.25 1.08
CA VAL A 192 -7.49 -9.62 -0.23
C VAL A 192 -6.57 -10.23 -1.29
N VAL A 193 -5.28 -10.41 -1.00
CA VAL A 193 -4.34 -11.00 -1.98
C VAL A 193 -4.71 -12.45 -2.28
N VAL A 194 -5.03 -13.26 -1.27
CA VAL A 194 -5.44 -14.65 -1.45
C VAL A 194 -6.70 -14.76 -2.30
N HIS A 195 -7.70 -13.94 -1.99
CA HIS A 195 -8.96 -13.93 -2.74
C HIS A 195 -8.77 -13.50 -4.20
N THR A 196 -8.07 -12.39 -4.41
CA THR A 196 -7.97 -11.75 -5.74
C THR A 196 -7.04 -12.48 -6.69
N GLN A 197 -6.02 -13.17 -6.16
CA GLN A 197 -5.10 -14.00 -6.94
C GLN A 197 -5.52 -15.48 -6.96
N ALA A 198 -6.70 -15.82 -6.44
CA ALA A 198 -7.22 -17.19 -6.34
C ALA A 198 -6.17 -18.18 -5.78
N VAL A 199 -5.49 -17.77 -4.70
CA VAL A 199 -4.37 -18.52 -4.14
C VAL A 199 -4.89 -19.78 -3.46
N ALA A 200 -4.53 -20.93 -4.02
CA ALA A 200 -5.03 -22.21 -3.56
C ALA A 200 -4.18 -22.84 -2.44
N ARG A 201 -2.92 -22.41 -2.30
CA ARG A 201 -1.97 -22.86 -1.26
C ARG A 201 -1.02 -21.71 -0.90
N LEU A 202 -0.71 -21.56 0.39
CA LEU A 202 0.30 -20.62 0.84
C LEU A 202 1.72 -21.12 0.51
N PRO A 203 2.69 -20.21 0.29
CA PRO A 203 4.08 -20.60 0.11
C PRO A 203 4.64 -21.20 1.41
N ALA A 204 5.52 -22.20 1.28
CA ALA A 204 6.07 -22.95 2.42
C ALA A 204 6.69 -22.05 3.48
N GLY A 205 7.43 -21.01 3.07
CA GLY A 205 8.02 -20.04 4.02
C GLY A 205 6.98 -19.25 4.82
N ALA A 206 5.83 -18.93 4.23
CA ALA A 206 4.73 -18.29 4.97
C ALA A 206 4.09 -19.27 5.97
N LEU A 207 3.93 -20.53 5.57
CA LEU A 207 3.36 -21.55 6.45
C LEU A 207 4.27 -21.85 7.66
N GLN A 208 5.58 -21.92 7.45
CA GLN A 208 6.56 -22.11 8.52
C GLN A 208 6.50 -20.98 9.57
N LEU A 209 6.30 -19.74 9.12
CA LEU A 209 6.13 -18.61 10.04
C LEU A 209 4.83 -18.72 10.85
N LEU A 210 3.72 -19.08 10.21
CA LEU A 210 2.43 -19.21 10.90
C LEU A 210 2.38 -20.40 11.86
N THR A 211 3.00 -21.52 11.51
CA THR A 211 3.09 -22.71 12.38
C THR A 211 3.97 -22.46 13.60
N ALA A 212 4.99 -21.61 13.50
CA ALA A 212 5.83 -21.23 14.63
C ALA A 212 5.07 -20.42 15.70
N SER A 213 4.15 -19.54 15.28
CA SER A 213 3.34 -18.71 16.19
C SER A 213 1.91 -18.50 15.66
N PRO A 214 0.94 -19.35 16.05
CA PRO A 214 -0.44 -19.23 15.56
C PRO A 214 -1.30 -18.18 16.29
N ALA A 215 -0.92 -17.79 17.52
CA ALA A 215 -1.73 -16.90 18.36
C ALA A 215 -1.94 -15.47 17.79
N PRO A 216 -0.95 -14.82 17.15
CA PRO A 216 -1.14 -13.52 16.54
C PRO A 216 -2.13 -13.55 15.37
N LEU A 217 -2.16 -14.65 14.60
CA LEU A 217 -3.12 -14.83 13.51
C LEU A 217 -4.56 -14.92 14.01
N THR A 218 -4.82 -15.77 15.01
CA THR A 218 -6.18 -15.92 15.55
C THR A 218 -6.67 -14.64 16.20
N GLY A 219 -5.82 -13.98 17.00
CA GLY A 219 -6.16 -12.69 17.61
C GLY A 219 -6.33 -11.56 16.59
N ALA A 220 -5.67 -11.62 15.43
CA ALA A 220 -5.86 -10.66 14.35
C ALA A 220 -7.16 -10.91 13.59
N LEU A 221 -7.53 -12.17 13.34
CA LEU A 221 -8.81 -12.54 12.72
C LEU A 221 -9.99 -12.00 13.54
N ASP A 222 -9.97 -12.17 14.86
CA ASP A 222 -11.04 -11.71 15.75
C ASP A 222 -11.20 -10.18 15.78
N ARG A 223 -10.17 -9.42 15.37
CA ARG A 223 -10.15 -7.95 15.36
C ARG A 223 -10.56 -7.35 14.02
N LEU A 224 -10.83 -8.17 13.00
CA LEU A 224 -11.14 -7.67 11.68
C LEU A 224 -12.54 -7.02 11.64
N PRO A 225 -12.71 -5.91 10.92
CA PRO A 225 -14.02 -5.30 10.72
C PRO A 225 -14.91 -6.22 9.87
N GLY A 226 -16.21 -6.25 10.18
CA GLY A 226 -17.22 -7.15 9.58
C GLY A 226 -17.58 -6.91 8.10
N GLY A 227 -16.61 -6.63 7.24
CA GLY A 227 -16.78 -6.46 5.79
C GLY A 227 -15.70 -7.13 4.95
N VAL A 228 -14.73 -7.83 5.56
CA VAL A 228 -13.70 -8.58 4.84
C VAL A 228 -14.12 -10.05 4.77
N SER A 229 -14.32 -10.58 3.55
CA SER A 229 -14.58 -12.02 3.40
C SER A 229 -13.32 -12.80 3.75
N LEU A 230 -13.33 -13.48 4.91
CA LEU A 230 -12.21 -14.31 5.37
C LEU A 230 -12.26 -15.73 4.82
N LEU A 231 -13.40 -16.14 4.25
CA LEU A 231 -13.61 -17.49 3.74
C LEU A 231 -12.51 -17.96 2.76
N PRO A 232 -12.05 -17.16 1.78
CA PRO A 232 -10.97 -17.56 0.89
C PRO A 232 -9.65 -17.79 1.62
N LEU A 233 -9.36 -16.96 2.62
CA LEU A 233 -8.15 -17.06 3.44
C LEU A 233 -8.19 -18.30 4.33
N VAL A 234 -9.29 -18.49 5.06
CA VAL A 234 -9.49 -19.66 5.94
C VAL A 234 -9.44 -20.94 5.14
N SER A 235 -10.09 -21.00 3.98
CA SER A 235 -10.07 -22.18 3.09
C SER A 235 -8.65 -22.48 2.59
N CYS A 236 -7.90 -21.45 2.20
CA CYS A 236 -6.50 -21.59 1.77
C CYS A 236 -5.59 -22.07 2.92
N LEU A 237 -5.74 -21.50 4.11
CA LEU A 237 -5.01 -21.90 5.32
C LEU A 237 -5.31 -23.36 5.68
N LEU A 238 -6.59 -23.71 5.82
CA LEU A 238 -7.01 -25.08 6.16
C LEU A 238 -6.50 -26.08 5.13
N ARG A 239 -6.65 -25.79 3.84
CA ARG A 239 -6.14 -26.66 2.79
C ARG A 239 -4.64 -26.86 2.88
N THR A 240 -3.88 -25.79 3.09
CA THR A 240 -2.41 -25.86 3.19
C THR A 240 -1.99 -26.65 4.43
N CYS A 241 -2.61 -26.39 5.59
CA CYS A 241 -2.30 -27.09 6.84
C CYS A 241 -2.65 -28.58 6.78
N LEU A 242 -3.80 -28.95 6.23
CA LEU A 242 -4.25 -30.34 6.13
C LEU A 242 -3.34 -31.17 5.20
N LEU A 243 -2.83 -30.54 4.13
CA LEU A 243 -1.90 -31.21 3.22
C LEU A 243 -0.54 -31.49 3.87
N GLU A 244 0.00 -30.55 4.65
CA GLU A 244 1.26 -30.76 5.39
C GLU A 244 1.07 -31.71 6.59
N ALA A 245 -0.08 -31.65 7.27
CA ALA A 245 -0.42 -32.59 8.33
C ALA A 245 -0.53 -34.03 7.80
N ALA A 246 -1.05 -34.22 6.58
CA ALA A 246 -1.06 -35.53 5.91
C ALA A 246 0.36 -36.02 5.57
N GLY A 247 1.34 -35.11 5.48
CA GLY A 247 2.77 -35.41 5.35
C GLY A 247 3.48 -35.73 6.68
N GLY A 248 2.77 -35.66 7.82
CA GLY A 248 3.29 -36.01 9.15
C GLY A 248 3.62 -34.83 10.07
N ASP A 249 3.34 -33.58 9.67
CA ASP A 249 3.63 -32.41 10.51
C ASP A 249 2.51 -32.16 11.56
N SER A 250 2.81 -32.49 12.81
CA SER A 250 1.90 -32.27 13.96
C SER A 250 1.60 -30.79 14.24
N THR A 251 2.48 -29.87 13.85
CA THR A 251 2.29 -28.43 14.10
C THR A 251 1.26 -27.81 13.15
N ALA A 252 1.23 -28.28 11.91
CA ALA A 252 0.23 -27.88 10.91
C ALA A 252 -1.20 -28.29 11.34
N ALA A 253 -1.35 -29.46 11.97
CA ALA A 253 -2.65 -29.93 12.48
C ALA A 253 -3.18 -29.05 13.63
N ALA A 254 -2.31 -28.61 14.54
CA ALA A 254 -2.66 -27.70 15.62
C ALA A 254 -3.13 -26.33 15.07
N MET A 255 -2.42 -25.80 14.06
CA MET A 255 -2.79 -24.56 13.40
C MET A 255 -4.13 -24.66 12.66
N ALA A 256 -4.39 -25.76 11.94
CA ALA A 256 -5.68 -25.98 11.29
C ALA A 256 -6.84 -25.94 12.29
N THR A 257 -6.65 -26.53 13.47
CA THR A 257 -7.65 -26.55 14.54
C THR A 257 -7.88 -25.14 15.11
N ALA A 258 -6.81 -24.36 15.34
CA ALA A 258 -6.90 -22.99 15.83
C ALA A 258 -7.63 -22.07 14.83
N VAL A 259 -7.30 -22.17 13.54
CA VAL A 259 -7.95 -21.38 12.47
C VAL A 259 -9.42 -21.78 12.32
N ALA A 260 -9.74 -23.07 12.39
CA ALA A 260 -11.13 -23.55 12.34
C ALA A 260 -11.97 -23.06 13.54
N ALA A 261 -11.37 -22.95 14.72
CA ALA A 261 -12.03 -22.44 15.91
C ALA A 261 -12.40 -20.95 15.76
N SER A 262 -11.46 -20.11 15.31
CA SER A 262 -11.73 -18.69 15.03
C SER A 262 -12.79 -18.49 13.93
N ALA A 263 -12.76 -19.30 12.86
CA ALA A 263 -13.75 -19.20 11.78
C ALA A 263 -15.19 -19.60 12.22
N ARG A 264 -15.33 -20.51 13.20
CA ARG A 264 -16.66 -20.88 13.74
C ARG A 264 -17.27 -19.72 14.55
N ILE A 265 -16.46 -18.89 15.20
CA ILE A 265 -16.94 -17.74 15.96
C ILE A 265 -17.63 -16.74 15.02
N GLU A 266 -17.08 -16.50 13.82
CA GLU A 266 -17.68 -15.62 12.81
C GLU A 266 -19.02 -16.14 12.28
N SER A 267 -19.13 -17.46 12.02
CA SER A 267 -20.42 -18.05 11.60
C SER A 267 -21.51 -17.91 12.67
N THR A 268 -21.12 -17.82 13.95
CA THR A 268 -22.06 -17.67 15.06
C THR A 268 -22.45 -16.21 15.26
N SER A 269 -21.54 -15.25 15.02
CA SER A 269 -21.84 -13.81 15.09
C SER A 269 -22.66 -13.31 13.90
N GLU A 270 -22.44 -13.82 12.69
CA GLU A 270 -23.33 -13.56 11.53
C GLU A 270 -24.73 -14.15 11.76
N GLN A 271 -24.84 -15.35 12.34
CA GLN A 271 -26.13 -15.94 12.72
C GLN A 271 -26.82 -15.17 13.87
N GLN A 272 -26.07 -14.58 14.80
CA GLN A 272 -26.64 -13.76 15.87
C GLN A 272 -27.08 -12.36 15.39
N LEU A 273 -26.46 -11.80 14.35
CA LEU A 273 -26.89 -10.55 13.70
C LEU A 273 -28.20 -10.72 12.92
N LEU A 274 -28.41 -11.90 12.30
CA LEU A 274 -29.67 -12.25 11.63
C LEU A 274 -30.87 -12.45 12.60
N ILE A 275 -30.63 -12.67 13.89
CA ILE A 275 -31.68 -12.82 14.91
C ILE A 275 -32.07 -11.47 15.56
N ARG A 276 -31.35 -10.36 15.25
CA ARG A 276 -31.58 -9.04 15.85
C ARG A 276 -32.13 -7.95 14.91
N LEU A 277 -32.75 -8.34 13.80
CA LEU A 277 -33.66 -7.43 13.08
C LEU A 277 -35.07 -7.60 13.65
N PRO A 278 -35.63 -6.63 14.39
CA PRO A 278 -37.05 -6.66 14.70
C PRO A 278 -37.84 -6.42 13.40
N MET A 279 -38.99 -7.11 13.33
CA MET A 279 -40.04 -6.90 12.32
C MET A 279 -40.45 -5.44 12.20
#